data_AF-A0A926BDY2-F1
#
_entry.id   AF-A0A926BDY2-F1
#
_cell.length_a   1.000
_cell.length_b   1.000
_cell.length_c   1.000
_cell.angle_alpha   90.00
_cell.angle_beta   90.00
_cell.angle_gamma   90.00
#
_symmetry.space_group_name_H-M   'P 1'
#
loop_
_entity.id
_entity.type
_entity.pdbx_description
1 polymer ?
#
loop_
_entity_poly.entity_id
_entity_poly.type
_entity_poly.pdbx_seq_one_letter_code
_entity_poly.pdbx_strand_id
1 'polypeptide(L)'
;RKSVLTKLSRLTGLSETYLDDCDLRPEIFRFCKELLRREKKTVGRLDSRLTGRDTMNGSETPDYDPSMAAIMPPYTSAFNDYVRTGLGYKTDDVYHILGTGIGAPWDWQSQNKYVETASGLRDALVKNPHLKVFVASGYYDLATPYFATEYTLSHMSLPSDLRPNVTTRYYEAGHMMYIHSPSLTKLKEDVAGFLNSR
;
A
#
# COMPACT_ATOMS: atom_id res chain seq x y z
N ARG A 1 -6.80 -26.98 13.71
CA ARG A 1 -7.53 -25.68 13.74
C ARG A 1 -7.11 -24.82 14.92
N LYS A 2 -7.29 -25.23 16.18
CA LYS A 2 -6.91 -24.45 17.38
C LYS A 2 -5.49 -23.85 17.36
N SER A 3 -4.47 -24.65 17.01
CA SER A 3 -3.09 -24.14 16.89
C SER A 3 -2.91 -23.03 15.85
N VAL A 4 -3.68 -23.08 14.76
CA VAL A 4 -3.68 -22.03 13.71
C VAL A 4 -4.33 -20.76 14.24
N LEU A 5 -5.46 -20.88 14.93
CA LEU A 5 -6.13 -19.75 15.58
C LEU A 5 -5.20 -19.02 16.55
N THR A 6 -4.56 -19.74 17.48
CA THR A 6 -3.62 -19.14 18.43
C THR A 6 -2.45 -18.46 17.74
N LYS A 7 -1.91 -19.06 16.66
CA LYS A 7 -0.82 -18.46 15.90
C LYS A 7 -1.27 -17.20 15.16
N LEU A 8 -2.42 -17.22 14.50
CA LEU A 8 -2.98 -16.07 13.79
C LEU A 8 -3.34 -14.95 14.75
N SER A 9 -3.97 -15.26 15.89
CA SER A 9 -4.29 -14.27 16.92
C SER A 9 -3.02 -13.55 17.40
N ARG A 10 -1.96 -14.30 17.71
CA ARG A 10 -0.66 -13.74 18.08
C ARG A 10 -0.03 -12.87 16.99
N LEU A 11 -0.17 -13.24 15.71
CA LEU A 11 0.45 -12.52 14.59
C LEU A 11 -0.33 -11.28 14.16
N THR A 12 -1.66 -11.32 14.26
CA THR A 12 -2.56 -10.29 13.72
C THR A 12 -3.07 -9.32 14.80
N GLY A 13 -3.03 -9.72 16.07
CA GLY A 13 -3.69 -9.00 17.17
C GLY A 13 -5.20 -9.21 17.24
N LEU A 14 -5.80 -9.92 16.29
CA LEU A 14 -7.23 -10.25 16.30
C LEU A 14 -7.53 -11.35 17.32
N SER A 15 -8.73 -11.34 17.89
CA SER A 15 -9.14 -12.40 18.83
C SER A 15 -9.32 -13.75 18.13
N GLU A 16 -9.06 -14.86 18.84
CA GLU A 16 -9.31 -16.21 18.30
C GLU A 16 -10.78 -16.39 17.89
N THR A 17 -11.74 -15.88 18.68
CA THR A 17 -13.17 -15.94 18.35
C THR A 17 -13.46 -15.25 17.02
N TYR A 18 -13.01 -14.01 16.84
CA TYR A 18 -13.24 -13.28 15.60
C TYR A 18 -12.59 -13.96 14.39
N LEU A 19 -11.38 -14.50 14.57
CA LEU A 19 -10.69 -15.24 13.51
C LEU A 19 -11.42 -16.53 13.14
N ASP A 20 -12.01 -17.23 14.11
CA ASP A 20 -12.80 -18.44 13.85
C ASP A 20 -14.10 -18.09 13.11
N ASP A 21 -14.78 -17.01 13.53
CA ASP A 21 -15.99 -16.48 12.87
C ASP A 21 -15.71 -16.02 11.42
N CYS A 22 -14.47 -15.62 11.12
CA CYS A 22 -14.02 -15.27 9.77
C CYS A 22 -13.41 -16.45 8.99
N ASP A 23 -13.53 -17.69 9.46
CA ASP A 23 -12.92 -18.87 8.85
C ASP A 23 -11.41 -18.72 8.57
N LEU A 24 -10.70 -18.05 9.48
CA LEU A 24 -9.27 -17.74 9.40
C LEU A 24 -8.88 -16.82 8.24
N ARG A 25 -9.86 -16.13 7.62
CA ARG A 25 -9.69 -15.29 6.44
C ARG A 25 -10.29 -13.89 6.67
N PRO A 26 -9.74 -13.10 7.62
CA PRO A 26 -10.20 -11.73 7.79
C PRO A 26 -9.92 -10.91 6.53
N GLU A 27 -10.97 -10.34 5.93
CA GLU A 27 -10.89 -9.40 4.81
C GLU A 27 -10.23 -8.09 5.28
N ILE A 28 -9.57 -7.35 4.39
CA ILE A 28 -8.73 -6.23 4.82
C ILE A 28 -9.51 -5.12 5.54
N PHE A 29 -10.70 -4.75 5.07
CA PHE A 29 -11.48 -3.70 5.72
C PHE A 29 -12.00 -4.18 7.08
N ARG A 30 -12.39 -5.45 7.16
CA ARG A 30 -12.76 -6.10 8.42
C ARG A 30 -11.59 -6.08 9.42
N PHE A 31 -10.37 -6.36 8.97
CA PHE A 31 -9.16 -6.23 9.79
C PHE A 31 -8.96 -4.79 10.30
N CYS A 32 -9.04 -3.80 9.40
CA CYS A 32 -8.87 -2.38 9.76
C CYS A 32 -9.90 -1.90 10.79
N LYS A 33 -11.11 -2.44 10.74
CA LYS A 33 -12.17 -2.17 11.72
C LYS A 33 -11.93 -2.88 13.05
N GLU A 34 -11.53 -4.15 13.01
CA GLU A 34 -11.51 -5.01 14.20
C GLU A 34 -10.30 -4.75 15.11
N LEU A 35 -9.12 -4.49 14.55
CA LEU A 35 -7.84 -4.50 15.29
C LEU A 35 -7.87 -3.67 16.59
N LEU A 36 -8.47 -2.48 16.55
CA LEU A 36 -8.58 -1.56 17.70
C LEU A 36 -10.04 -1.29 18.11
N ARG A 37 -10.99 -2.16 17.76
CA ARG A 37 -12.42 -1.96 18.04
C ARG A 37 -12.72 -1.76 19.53
N ARG A 38 -11.98 -2.45 20.42
CA ARG A 38 -12.13 -2.31 21.88
C ARG A 38 -11.81 -0.91 22.39
N GLU A 39 -10.94 -0.19 21.69
CA GLU A 39 -10.62 1.21 21.97
C GLU A 39 -11.54 2.20 21.26
N LYS A 40 -12.57 1.71 20.54
CA LYS A 40 -13.45 2.49 19.67
C LYS A 40 -12.68 3.23 18.57
N LYS A 41 -11.65 2.59 18.02
CA LYS A 41 -10.80 3.09 16.93
C LYS A 41 -10.77 2.14 15.74
N THR A 42 -10.47 2.69 14.57
CA THR A 42 -10.10 1.97 13.35
C THR A 42 -8.69 2.36 12.93
N VAL A 43 -8.04 1.52 12.12
CA VAL A 43 -6.71 1.80 11.54
C VAL A 43 -6.79 2.10 10.05
N GLY A 44 -5.82 2.86 9.54
CA GLY A 44 -5.70 3.17 8.13
C GLY A 44 -5.34 1.96 7.27
N ARG A 45 -5.91 1.88 6.06
CA ARG A 45 -5.52 0.87 5.07
C ARG A 45 -4.21 1.24 4.39
N LEU A 46 -3.97 2.52 4.11
CA LEU A 46 -2.68 2.97 3.55
C LEU A 46 -1.59 3.06 4.62
N ASP A 47 -1.92 3.41 5.86
CA ASP A 47 -0.95 3.42 6.96
C ASP A 47 -1.64 3.01 8.27
N SER A 48 -1.39 1.79 8.72
CA SER A 48 -2.05 1.23 9.90
C SER A 48 -1.61 1.86 11.22
N ARG A 49 -0.59 2.75 11.21
CA ARG A 49 -0.20 3.55 12.38
C ARG A 49 -1.16 4.72 12.63
N LEU A 50 -1.87 5.15 11.59
CA LEU A 50 -2.87 6.21 11.68
C LEU A 50 -4.21 5.60 12.11
N THR A 51 -4.84 6.23 13.10
CA THR A 51 -6.09 5.75 13.69
C THR A 51 -7.20 6.78 13.54
N GLY A 52 -8.44 6.31 13.46
CA GLY A 52 -9.63 7.16 13.39
C GLY A 52 -10.78 6.58 14.20
N ARG A 53 -11.94 7.23 14.13
CA ARG A 53 -13.13 6.84 14.88
C ARG A 53 -14.33 6.85 13.96
N ASP A 54 -15.04 5.74 13.93
CA ASP A 54 -16.29 5.62 13.20
C ASP A 54 -17.45 6.20 14.01
N THR A 55 -18.51 6.56 13.30
CA THR A 55 -19.79 6.98 13.87
C THR A 55 -20.42 5.87 14.71
N MET A 56 -20.31 4.62 14.24
CA MET A 56 -20.82 3.44 14.92
C MET A 56 -19.71 2.40 15.16
N ASN A 57 -19.49 2.05 16.43
CA ASN A 57 -18.46 1.05 16.75
C ASN A 57 -18.80 -0.37 16.25
N GLY A 58 -20.07 -0.66 16.02
CA GLY A 58 -20.57 -1.98 15.59
C GLY A 58 -20.55 -2.23 14.08
N SER A 59 -20.12 -1.26 13.25
CA SER A 59 -20.04 -1.47 11.81
C SER A 59 -19.07 -2.60 11.44
N GLU A 60 -19.28 -3.21 10.28
CA GLU A 60 -18.43 -4.30 9.79
C GLU A 60 -17.09 -3.78 9.27
N THR A 61 -17.12 -2.64 8.58
CA THR A 61 -15.96 -1.95 7.98
C THR A 61 -15.81 -0.55 8.54
N PRO A 62 -14.64 0.09 8.38
CA PRO A 62 -14.45 1.49 8.75
C PRO A 62 -15.37 2.41 7.93
N ASP A 63 -15.81 3.53 8.52
CA ASP A 63 -16.62 4.53 7.81
C ASP A 63 -15.78 5.29 6.77
N TYR A 64 -14.48 5.44 7.06
CA TYR A 64 -13.48 6.07 6.21
C TYR A 64 -12.10 5.48 6.53
N ASP A 65 -11.10 5.76 5.69
CA ASP A 65 -9.71 5.42 5.96
C ASP A 65 -9.02 6.59 6.70
N PRO A 66 -8.59 6.43 7.97
CA PRO A 66 -7.88 7.47 8.72
C PRO A 66 -6.61 7.97 8.05
N SER A 67 -5.88 7.08 7.38
CA SER A 67 -4.67 7.46 6.66
C SER A 67 -4.98 8.30 5.42
N MET A 68 -6.09 7.98 4.73
CA MET A 68 -6.57 8.80 3.61
C MET A 68 -7.03 10.19 4.06
N ALA A 69 -7.78 10.26 5.16
CA ALA A 69 -8.25 11.52 5.73
C ALA A 69 -7.10 12.44 6.17
N ALA A 70 -5.97 11.85 6.60
CA ALA A 70 -4.78 12.62 6.97
C ALA A 70 -4.01 13.17 5.75
N ILE A 71 -3.97 12.44 4.63
CA ILE A 71 -3.18 12.83 3.45
C ILE A 71 -4.00 13.67 2.45
N MET A 72 -5.29 13.43 2.28
CA MET A 72 -6.05 14.07 1.20
C MET A 72 -6.05 15.60 1.29
N PRO A 73 -6.49 16.23 2.40
CA PRO A 73 -6.57 17.69 2.49
C PRO A 73 -5.23 18.43 2.23
N PRO A 74 -4.10 18.09 2.88
CA PRO A 74 -2.86 18.83 2.65
C PRO A 74 -2.32 18.70 1.23
N TYR A 75 -2.44 17.53 0.60
CA TYR A 75 -2.04 17.35 -0.80
C TYR A 75 -3.00 18.06 -1.77
N THR A 76 -4.31 18.09 -1.46
CA THR A 76 -5.31 18.88 -2.21
C THR A 76 -4.91 20.33 -2.27
N SER A 77 -4.69 20.92 -1.09
CA SER A 77 -4.48 22.35 -0.95
C SER A 77 -3.13 22.76 -1.52
N ALA A 78 -2.08 22.00 -1.22
CA ALA A 78 -0.73 22.31 -1.69
C ALA A 78 -0.65 22.27 -3.23
N PHE A 79 -1.25 21.25 -3.86
CA PHE A 79 -1.23 21.17 -5.32
C PHE A 79 -2.09 22.26 -5.98
N ASN A 80 -3.31 22.51 -5.46
CA ASN A 80 -4.19 23.55 -6.02
C ASN A 80 -3.57 24.95 -5.90
N ASP A 81 -2.91 25.26 -4.78
CA ASP A 81 -2.16 26.50 -4.65
C ASP A 81 -1.04 26.55 -5.69
N TYR A 82 -0.14 25.57 -5.69
CA TYR A 82 1.01 25.56 -6.61
C TYR A 82 0.63 25.68 -8.08
N VAL A 83 -0.40 24.95 -8.53
CA VAL A 83 -0.79 24.94 -9.95
C VAL A 83 -1.45 26.26 -10.36
N ARG A 84 -2.24 26.89 -9.48
CA ARG A 84 -2.99 28.12 -9.80
C ARG A 84 -2.16 29.38 -9.59
N THR A 85 -1.37 29.44 -8.52
CA THR A 85 -0.59 30.62 -8.14
C THR A 85 0.84 30.53 -8.67
N GLY A 86 1.51 29.40 -8.45
CA GLY A 86 2.89 29.18 -8.86
C GLY A 86 3.06 28.99 -10.37
N LEU A 87 2.25 28.13 -10.99
CA LEU A 87 2.31 27.86 -12.44
C LEU A 87 1.37 28.75 -13.26
N GLY A 88 0.41 29.43 -12.62
CA GLY A 88 -0.56 30.29 -13.29
C GLY A 88 -1.61 29.53 -14.14
N TYR A 89 -1.73 28.21 -13.97
CA TYR A 89 -2.70 27.40 -14.70
C TYR A 89 -4.09 27.61 -14.09
N LYS A 90 -5.01 28.15 -14.92
CA LYS A 90 -6.37 28.49 -14.51
C LYS A 90 -7.36 27.66 -15.33
N THR A 91 -8.12 26.85 -14.62
CA THR A 91 -9.29 26.13 -15.15
C THR A 91 -10.40 26.15 -14.10
N ASP A 92 -11.64 26.06 -14.58
CA ASP A 92 -12.83 25.83 -13.77
C ASP A 92 -13.03 24.33 -13.49
N ASP A 93 -12.24 23.46 -14.14
CA ASP A 93 -12.27 22.02 -13.89
C ASP A 93 -11.84 21.67 -12.46
N VAL A 94 -12.47 20.63 -11.92
CA VAL A 94 -12.14 20.09 -10.60
C VAL A 94 -10.86 19.26 -10.70
N TYR A 95 -9.89 19.57 -9.85
CA TYR A 95 -8.72 18.71 -9.68
C TYR A 95 -9.08 17.48 -8.82
N HIS A 96 -9.12 16.32 -9.46
CA HIS A 96 -9.38 15.04 -8.80
C HIS A 96 -8.07 14.41 -8.31
N ILE A 97 -7.84 14.42 -6.99
CA ILE A 97 -6.60 13.89 -6.37
C ILE A 97 -6.49 12.36 -6.43
N LEU A 98 -7.65 11.71 -6.48
CA LEU A 98 -7.80 10.29 -6.70
C LEU A 98 -8.80 10.10 -7.81
N GLY A 99 -8.86 8.88 -8.37
CA GLY A 99 -9.72 8.51 -9.49
C GLY A 99 -11.23 8.61 -9.25
N THR A 100 -11.71 9.39 -8.27
CA THR A 100 -13.14 9.66 -8.02
C THR A 100 -13.85 10.27 -9.23
N GLY A 101 -13.13 10.85 -10.19
CA GLY A 101 -13.65 11.30 -11.49
C GLY A 101 -13.36 10.36 -12.68
N ILE A 102 -12.52 9.33 -12.51
CA ILE A 102 -12.01 8.45 -13.60
C ILE A 102 -12.35 6.97 -13.31
N GLY A 103 -13.13 6.70 -12.25
CA GLY A 103 -13.19 5.40 -11.59
C GLY A 103 -13.94 4.29 -12.33
N ALA A 104 -14.81 4.60 -13.30
CA ALA A 104 -15.51 3.55 -14.03
C ALA A 104 -16.05 3.97 -15.41
N PRO A 105 -16.01 3.05 -16.39
CA PRO A 105 -15.34 1.75 -16.35
C PRO A 105 -13.85 1.86 -16.77
N TRP A 106 -12.93 1.53 -15.87
CA TRP A 106 -11.53 1.31 -16.22
C TRP A 106 -11.36 -0.11 -16.79
N ASP A 107 -10.92 -0.22 -18.05
CA ASP A 107 -10.63 -1.50 -18.68
C ASP A 107 -9.16 -1.89 -18.42
N TRP A 108 -8.96 -2.89 -17.56
CA TRP A 108 -7.64 -3.46 -17.27
C TRP A 108 -7.09 -4.32 -18.41
N GLN A 109 -7.87 -4.54 -19.48
CA GLN A 109 -7.53 -5.37 -20.63
C GLN A 109 -7.15 -6.81 -20.24
N SER A 110 -7.63 -7.28 -19.09
CA SER A 110 -7.29 -8.57 -18.50
C SER A 110 -8.46 -9.55 -18.56
N GLN A 111 -9.17 -9.61 -19.70
CA GLN A 111 -10.39 -10.41 -19.84
C GLN A 111 -10.18 -11.86 -19.37
N ASN A 112 -11.00 -12.29 -18.39
CA ASN A 112 -10.95 -13.61 -17.74
C ASN A 112 -9.59 -13.99 -17.10
N LYS A 113 -8.79 -13.01 -16.70
CA LYS A 113 -7.52 -13.21 -15.99
C LYS A 113 -7.36 -12.23 -14.83
N TYR A 114 -6.58 -12.62 -13.83
CA TYR A 114 -6.11 -11.68 -12.81
C TYR A 114 -5.14 -10.69 -13.45
N VAL A 115 -5.24 -9.42 -13.07
CA VAL A 115 -4.30 -8.38 -13.48
C VAL A 115 -2.95 -8.65 -12.81
N GLU A 116 -1.89 -8.72 -13.60
CA GLU A 116 -0.53 -8.88 -13.10
C GLU A 116 0.47 -8.19 -14.03
N THR A 117 1.59 -7.76 -13.47
CA THR A 117 2.68 -7.09 -14.20
C THR A 117 4.02 -7.81 -14.06
N ALA A 118 4.04 -8.93 -13.34
CA ALA A 118 5.24 -9.71 -13.03
C ALA A 118 5.82 -10.37 -14.28
N SER A 119 4.98 -10.89 -15.18
CA SER A 119 5.43 -11.47 -16.44
C SER A 119 6.11 -10.42 -17.33
N GLY A 120 5.51 -9.23 -17.45
CA GLY A 120 6.08 -8.10 -18.18
C GLY A 120 7.40 -7.62 -17.58
N LEU A 121 7.50 -7.54 -16.25
CA LEU A 121 8.73 -7.17 -15.55
C LEU A 121 9.85 -8.20 -15.79
N ARG A 122 9.54 -9.50 -15.69
CA ARG A 122 10.49 -10.57 -16.02
C ARG A 122 10.98 -10.44 -17.45
N ASP A 123 10.07 -10.30 -18.40
CA ASP A 123 10.42 -10.21 -19.82
C ASP A 123 11.31 -9.00 -20.12
N ALA A 124 11.08 -7.86 -19.44
CA ALA A 124 11.94 -6.69 -19.53
C ALA A 124 13.36 -6.94 -18.98
N LEU A 125 13.48 -7.59 -17.82
CA LEU A 125 14.77 -7.96 -17.21
C LEU A 125 15.55 -8.97 -18.06
N VAL A 126 14.86 -9.94 -18.66
CA VAL A 126 15.50 -10.94 -19.55
C VAL A 126 16.01 -10.29 -20.84
N LYS A 127 15.24 -9.37 -21.43
CA LYS A 127 15.63 -8.67 -22.67
C LYS A 127 16.72 -7.62 -22.43
N ASN A 128 16.75 -7.03 -21.24
CA ASN A 128 17.76 -6.06 -20.84
C ASN A 128 18.40 -6.47 -19.51
N PRO A 129 19.48 -7.28 -19.54
CA PRO A 129 20.21 -7.69 -18.33
C PRO A 129 20.84 -6.53 -17.54
N HIS A 130 20.87 -5.31 -18.10
CA HIS A 130 21.33 -4.10 -17.40
C HIS A 130 20.20 -3.34 -16.71
N LEU A 131 18.93 -3.71 -16.96
CA LEU A 131 17.80 -3.11 -16.26
C LEU A 131 17.87 -3.47 -14.77
N LYS A 132 17.87 -2.44 -13.92
CA LYS A 132 17.79 -2.58 -12.46
C LYS A 132 16.42 -2.12 -11.97
N VAL A 133 15.91 -2.78 -10.94
CA VAL A 133 14.60 -2.51 -10.35
C VAL A 133 14.78 -2.20 -8.88
N PHE A 134 14.19 -1.09 -8.43
CA PHE A 134 14.14 -0.73 -7.02
C PHE A 134 12.69 -0.80 -6.53
N VAL A 135 12.47 -1.53 -5.44
CA VAL A 135 11.15 -1.71 -4.84
C VAL A 135 11.20 -1.22 -3.41
N ALA A 136 10.35 -0.25 -3.09
CA ALA A 136 10.24 0.35 -1.77
C ALA A 136 8.87 0.01 -1.17
N SER A 137 8.85 -0.61 0.00
CA SER A 137 7.61 -1.03 0.66
C SER A 137 7.54 -0.52 2.10
N GLY A 138 6.37 -0.02 2.50
CA GLY A 138 6.06 0.29 3.89
C GLY A 138 5.62 -0.97 4.66
N TYR A 139 6.07 -1.13 5.91
CA TYR A 139 5.62 -2.24 6.75
C TYR A 139 4.15 -2.14 7.16
N TYR A 140 3.61 -0.92 7.24
CA TYR A 140 2.25 -0.65 7.72
C TYR A 140 1.27 -0.36 6.57
N ASP A 141 1.68 -0.68 5.33
CA ASP A 141 0.83 -0.59 4.15
C ASP A 141 0.00 -1.86 4.01
N LEU A 142 -1.32 -1.71 4.14
CA LEU A 142 -2.26 -2.81 3.97
C LEU A 142 -2.94 -2.79 2.58
N ALA A 143 -2.73 -1.75 1.79
CA ALA A 143 -3.21 -1.64 0.42
C ALA A 143 -2.34 -2.45 -0.55
N THR A 144 -1.02 -2.33 -0.40
CA THR A 144 -0.03 -3.12 -1.15
C THR A 144 1.00 -3.73 -0.20
N PRO A 145 0.63 -4.77 0.56
CA PRO A 145 1.50 -5.34 1.59
C PRO A 145 2.86 -5.77 1.04
N TYR A 146 3.94 -5.43 1.75
CA TYR A 146 5.31 -5.75 1.33
C TYR A 146 5.49 -7.25 1.03
N PHE A 147 4.85 -8.13 1.80
CA PHE A 147 4.96 -9.57 1.62
C PHE A 147 4.30 -10.06 0.32
N ALA A 148 3.22 -9.42 -0.14
CA ALA A 148 2.63 -9.73 -1.44
C ALA A 148 3.60 -9.39 -2.60
N THR A 149 4.38 -8.32 -2.41
CA THR A 149 5.44 -7.92 -3.33
C THR A 149 6.61 -8.92 -3.31
N GLU A 150 7.09 -9.31 -2.13
CA GLU A 150 8.13 -10.35 -1.98
C GLU A 150 7.68 -11.68 -2.61
N TYR A 151 6.44 -12.08 -2.37
CA TYR A 151 5.85 -13.27 -2.97
C TYR A 151 5.89 -13.18 -4.49
N THR A 152 5.41 -12.09 -5.06
CA THR A 152 5.40 -11.87 -6.52
C THR A 152 6.80 -11.93 -7.12
N LEU A 153 7.77 -11.20 -6.54
CA LEU A 153 9.16 -11.20 -7.00
C LEU A 153 9.82 -12.59 -6.90
N SER A 154 9.47 -13.36 -5.87
CA SER A 154 10.00 -14.72 -5.68
C SER A 154 9.40 -15.72 -6.68
N HIS A 155 8.16 -15.49 -7.11
CA HIS A 155 7.38 -16.40 -7.95
C HIS A 155 7.27 -15.96 -9.42
N MET A 156 7.85 -14.83 -9.81
CA MET A 156 7.85 -14.39 -11.21
C MET A 156 8.80 -15.20 -12.12
N SER A 157 9.44 -16.25 -11.59
CA SER A 157 10.37 -17.13 -12.32
C SER A 157 11.53 -16.37 -12.99
N LEU A 158 12.08 -15.36 -12.32
CA LEU A 158 13.26 -14.65 -12.80
C LEU A 158 14.50 -15.56 -12.71
N PRO A 159 15.32 -15.65 -13.78
CA PRO A 159 16.61 -16.33 -13.77
C PRO A 159 17.48 -15.89 -12.60
N SER A 160 18.21 -16.84 -11.98
CA SER A 160 18.95 -16.58 -10.74
C SER A 160 20.06 -15.54 -10.88
N ASP A 161 20.68 -15.47 -12.07
CA ASP A 161 21.70 -14.50 -12.44
C ASP A 161 21.16 -13.07 -12.59
N LEU A 162 19.85 -12.91 -12.83
CA LEU A 162 19.19 -11.60 -12.92
C LEU A 162 18.58 -11.14 -11.59
N ARG A 163 18.45 -12.02 -10.58
CA ARG A 163 17.92 -11.64 -9.25
C ARG A 163 18.67 -10.49 -8.58
N PRO A 164 20.01 -10.38 -8.69
CA PRO A 164 20.74 -9.22 -8.16
C PRO A 164 20.32 -7.86 -8.74
N ASN A 165 19.64 -7.82 -9.89
CA ASN A 165 19.14 -6.57 -10.47
C ASN A 165 17.92 -6.01 -9.73
N VAL A 166 17.27 -6.79 -8.87
CA VAL A 166 16.12 -6.36 -8.08
C VAL A 166 16.57 -6.05 -6.67
N THR A 167 16.42 -4.79 -6.27
CA THR A 167 16.71 -4.30 -4.93
C THR A 167 15.41 -3.97 -4.20
N THR A 168 15.15 -4.64 -3.08
CA THR A 168 14.00 -4.31 -2.21
C THR A 168 14.46 -3.57 -0.96
N ARG A 169 13.69 -2.57 -0.52
CA ARG A 169 13.89 -1.83 0.72
C ARG A 169 12.57 -1.68 1.47
N TYR A 170 12.67 -1.74 2.80
CA TYR A 170 11.53 -1.62 3.70
C TYR A 170 11.66 -0.38 4.57
N TYR A 171 10.50 0.13 4.98
CA TYR A 171 10.38 1.38 5.72
C TYR A 171 9.35 1.24 6.83
N GLU A 172 9.66 1.80 8.01
CA GLU A 172 8.73 1.96 9.14
C GLU A 172 7.65 3.02 8.82
N ALA A 173 6.89 2.80 7.75
CA ALA A 173 5.83 3.67 7.26
C ALA A 173 4.74 2.86 6.54
N GLY A 174 3.63 3.53 6.19
CA GLY A 174 2.61 2.99 5.29
C GLY A 174 2.97 3.17 3.80
N HIS A 175 1.93 3.27 2.98
CA HIS A 175 1.96 3.32 1.51
C HIS A 175 2.77 4.48 0.95
N MET A 176 2.79 5.62 1.64
CA MET A 176 3.55 6.81 1.26
C MET A 176 4.70 7.02 2.24
N MET A 177 5.79 6.27 2.09
CA MET A 177 6.91 6.26 3.04
C MET A 177 7.49 7.65 3.32
N TYR A 178 7.39 8.57 2.36
CA TYR A 178 7.88 9.93 2.46
C TYR A 178 7.07 10.86 3.38
N ILE A 179 5.89 10.46 3.87
CA ILE A 179 5.14 11.24 4.88
C ILE A 179 5.71 11.06 6.29
N HIS A 180 6.60 10.08 6.48
CA HIS A 180 7.28 9.82 7.73
C HIS A 180 8.75 10.24 7.61
N SER A 181 9.16 11.32 8.28
CA SER A 181 10.46 11.98 8.05
C SER A 181 11.68 11.04 8.13
N PRO A 182 11.81 10.14 9.12
CA PRO A 182 12.92 9.18 9.13
C PRO A 182 12.92 8.26 7.91
N SER A 183 11.74 7.80 7.47
CA SER A 183 11.59 6.97 6.27
C SER A 183 11.85 7.75 4.98
N LEU A 184 11.51 9.04 4.92
CA LEU A 184 11.85 9.92 3.81
C LEU A 184 13.37 10.05 3.64
N THR A 185 14.09 10.34 4.73
CA THR A 185 15.56 10.44 4.70
C THR A 185 16.17 9.14 4.22
N LYS A 186 15.76 8.01 4.80
CA LYS A 186 16.21 6.68 4.39
C LYS A 186 15.89 6.39 2.91
N LEU A 187 14.68 6.72 2.46
CA LEU A 187 14.26 6.51 1.07
C LEU A 187 15.15 7.30 0.10
N LYS A 188 15.43 8.57 0.44
CA LYS A 188 16.33 9.41 -0.35
C LYS A 188 17.73 8.80 -0.46
N GLU A 189 18.29 8.34 0.66
CA GLU A 189 19.62 7.71 0.70
C GLU A 189 19.65 6.40 -0.09
N ASP A 190 18.65 5.52 0.11
CA ASP A 190 18.54 4.25 -0.60
C ASP A 190 18.42 4.46 -2.13
N VAL A 191 17.59 5.41 -2.57
CA VAL A 191 17.40 5.72 -4.00
C VAL A 191 18.68 6.34 -4.57
N ALA A 192 19.33 7.27 -3.86
CA ALA A 192 20.61 7.82 -4.29
C ALA A 192 21.68 6.74 -4.42
N GLY A 193 21.76 5.81 -3.46
CA GLY A 193 22.66 4.66 -3.51
C GLY A 193 22.35 3.74 -4.69
N PHE A 194 21.07 3.45 -4.93
CA PHE A 194 20.62 2.65 -6.08
C PHE A 194 21.03 3.28 -7.42
N LEU A 195 20.78 4.58 -7.60
CA LEU A 195 21.13 5.31 -8.82
C LEU A 195 22.65 5.38 -9.07
N ASN A 196 23.45 5.44 -8.00
CA ASN A 196 24.90 5.45 -8.10
C ASN A 196 25.52 4.05 -8.23
N SER A 197 24.75 2.99 -7.99
CA SER A 197 25.22 1.62 -8.19
C SER A 197 25.32 1.35 -9.70
N ARG A 198 26.56 1.31 -10.21
CA ARG A 198 26.85 0.89 -11.59
C ARG A 198 26.46 -0.56 -11.81
#